data_AF-A0AAE4FAB2-F1
#
_entry.id   AF-A0AAE4FAB2-F1
#
_cell.length_a   1.000
_cell.length_b   1.000
_cell.length_c   1.000
_cell.angle_alpha   90.00
_cell.angle_beta   90.00
_cell.angle_gamma   90.00
#
_symmetry.space_group_name_H-M   'P 1'
#
loop_
_entity.id
_entity.type
_entity.pdbx_description
1 polymer ?
#
loop_
_entity_poly.entity_id
_entity_poly.type
_entity_poly.pdbx_seq_one_letter_code
_entity_poly.pdbx_strand_id
1 'polypeptide(L)'
;MKRGVFLSVVIALLAGCKETPPPAPDGYYVIDDITVTYDNPADNAPENSDPEKNVKAAIRDTMISLKDSTFFWFEPGRVTVDNSGNRFDSDIHGDTFDLNNIQTTWTSPDSGQTVYLTTEKEGACGFFNCTLKMTLSRADHTSEKLAGMKAVSDVRAASYEAYLETQRQYYKENGFPPVPGDTIRMTENISVTLPETMAIDLKKQEGGDYVRDIGGLHIESDDDNTEIYRFRDPLSDAEGIIHLVKVPKYRWRFDEWLNQQKGIIYQEENGAIYYNRWGKPECTYFRYDQKERRYVIIVAETADQMMMQQMYSIARSAGKNPPPEAKSNK
;
A
#
# COMPACT_ATOMS: atom_id res chain seq x y z
N MET A 1 -17.20 36.71 73.74
CA MET A 1 -17.75 37.03 72.40
C MET A 1 -16.57 37.49 71.55
N LYS A 2 -16.03 36.61 70.69
CA LYS A 2 -16.34 36.44 69.25
C LYS A 2 -15.45 37.31 68.34
N ARG A 3 -14.63 36.61 67.54
CA ARG A 3 -14.25 36.85 66.12
C ARG A 3 -13.25 38.00 65.87
N GLY A 4 -12.25 37.86 65.00
CA GLY A 4 -11.93 36.75 64.08
C GLY A 4 -10.51 36.92 63.52
N VAL A 5 -9.83 35.78 63.39
CA VAL A 5 -8.55 35.63 62.70
C VAL A 5 -8.87 35.49 61.20
N PHE A 6 -8.43 36.44 60.38
CA PHE A 6 -8.39 36.26 58.93
C PHE A 6 -7.09 35.55 58.57
N LEU A 7 -7.16 34.22 58.46
CA LEU A 7 -6.11 33.41 57.85
C LEU A 7 -6.22 33.62 56.33
N SER A 8 -5.29 34.36 55.74
CA SER A 8 -5.14 34.40 54.28
C SER A 8 -4.47 33.11 53.83
N VAL A 9 -5.29 32.17 53.34
CA VAL A 9 -4.82 30.96 52.65
C VAL A 9 -4.34 31.38 51.27
N VAL A 10 -3.03 31.42 51.07
CA VAL A 10 -2.42 31.47 49.74
C VAL A 10 -2.62 30.10 49.12
N ILE A 11 -3.59 30.00 48.20
CA ILE A 11 -3.75 28.83 47.34
C ILE A 11 -2.62 28.90 46.31
N ALA A 12 -1.56 28.12 46.53
CA ALA A 12 -0.57 27.84 45.51
C ALA A 12 -1.26 27.02 44.41
N LEU A 13 -1.66 27.72 43.34
CA LEU A 13 -2.00 27.11 42.07
C LEU A 13 -0.73 26.45 41.51
N LEU A 14 -0.53 25.18 41.84
CA LEU A 14 0.26 24.27 41.00
C LEU A 14 -0.53 24.09 39.69
N ALA A 15 -0.47 25.11 38.83
CA ALA A 15 -0.70 24.89 37.41
C ALA A 15 0.40 23.92 36.99
N GLY A 16 0.07 22.62 36.96
CA GLY A 16 0.90 21.65 36.29
C GLY A 16 1.13 22.19 34.89
N CYS A 17 2.38 22.54 34.60
CA CYS A 17 2.81 22.72 33.23
C CYS A 17 2.34 21.46 32.52
N LYS A 18 1.33 21.58 31.64
CA LYS A 18 1.25 20.65 30.53
C LYS A 18 2.59 20.83 29.85
N GLU A 19 3.52 19.92 30.12
CA GLU A 19 4.74 19.81 29.34
C GLU A 19 4.26 19.85 27.89
N THR A 20 4.61 20.93 27.20
CA THR A 20 4.52 20.95 25.75
C THR A 20 5.16 19.65 25.31
N PRO A 21 4.45 18.79 24.56
CA PRO A 21 5.01 17.54 24.08
C PRO A 21 6.39 17.85 23.50
N PRO A 22 7.42 17.03 23.79
CA PRO A 22 8.73 17.24 23.20
C PRO A 22 8.56 17.44 21.69
N PRO A 23 9.22 18.45 21.09
CA PRO A 23 9.10 18.68 19.67
C PRO A 23 9.41 17.37 18.93
N ALA A 24 8.61 17.07 17.91
CA ALA A 24 8.82 15.89 17.09
C ALA A 24 10.29 15.86 16.60
N PRO A 25 10.88 14.66 16.44
CA PRO A 25 12.22 14.54 15.93
C PRO A 25 12.33 15.27 14.59
N ASP A 26 13.49 15.87 14.31
CA ASP A 26 13.72 16.58 13.05
C ASP A 26 15.09 16.21 12.46
N GLY A 27 15.08 15.79 11.21
CA GLY A 27 16.27 15.39 10.44
C GLY A 27 16.42 13.88 10.24
N TYR A 28 17.62 13.46 9.84
CA TYR A 28 17.92 12.05 9.56
C TYR A 28 18.24 11.29 10.85
N TYR A 29 17.81 10.04 10.90
CA TYR A 29 18.13 9.09 11.96
C TYR A 29 18.48 7.74 11.36
N VAL A 30 19.47 7.06 11.96
CA VAL A 30 19.87 5.71 11.60
C VAL A 30 19.61 4.78 12.78
N ILE A 31 19.27 3.52 12.50
CA ILE A 31 18.98 2.54 13.54
C ILE A 31 20.29 2.01 14.12
N ASP A 32 20.51 2.16 15.42
CA ASP A 32 21.68 1.57 16.09
C ASP A 32 21.41 0.14 16.54
N ASP A 33 20.21 -0.10 17.07
CA ASP A 33 19.79 -1.38 17.60
C ASP A 33 18.32 -1.67 17.31
N ILE A 34 18.02 -2.95 17.15
CA ILE A 34 16.67 -3.49 17.03
C ILE A 34 16.57 -4.67 17.99
N THR A 35 15.60 -4.63 18.88
CA THR A 35 15.25 -5.74 19.77
C THR A 35 13.88 -6.29 19.37
N VAL A 36 13.78 -7.60 19.22
CA VAL A 36 12.51 -8.31 18.96
C VAL A 36 12.18 -9.19 20.15
N THR A 37 11.01 -9.00 20.75
CA THR A 37 10.53 -9.81 21.87
C THR A 37 9.18 -10.43 21.54
N TYR A 38 9.12 -11.76 21.54
CA TYR A 38 7.86 -12.50 21.37
C TYR A 38 7.07 -12.54 22.68
N ASP A 39 5.73 -12.54 22.59
CA ASP A 39 4.87 -12.59 23.76
C ASP A 39 5.03 -13.88 24.57
N ASN A 40 5.23 -15.01 23.90
CA ASN A 40 5.49 -16.29 24.56
C ASN A 40 6.97 -16.36 24.99
N PRO A 41 7.27 -16.41 26.30
CA PRO A 41 8.65 -16.35 26.80
C PRO A 41 9.55 -17.48 26.28
N ALA A 42 8.99 -18.66 26.01
CA ALA A 42 9.76 -19.80 25.49
C ALA A 42 10.41 -19.49 24.13
N ASP A 43 9.77 -18.66 23.30
CA ASP A 43 10.28 -18.27 21.98
C ASP A 43 11.46 -17.28 22.07
N ASN A 44 11.70 -16.70 23.24
CA ASN A 44 12.84 -15.81 23.50
C ASN A 44 14.02 -16.54 24.16
N ALA A 45 13.88 -17.83 24.46
CA ALA A 45 14.92 -18.61 25.11
C ALA A 45 16.12 -18.86 24.16
N PRO A 46 17.37 -18.93 24.66
CA PRO A 46 18.56 -19.10 23.83
C PRO A 46 18.56 -20.36 22.96
N GLU A 47 17.97 -21.45 23.42
CA GLU A 47 17.81 -22.68 22.64
C GLU A 47 16.99 -22.50 21.36
N ASN A 48 16.18 -21.44 21.31
CA ASN A 48 15.32 -21.06 20.20
C ASN A 48 15.92 -19.92 19.37
N SER A 49 17.22 -19.62 19.51
CA SER A 49 17.89 -18.55 18.77
C SER A 49 18.57 -18.99 17.47
N ASP A 50 18.50 -20.28 17.11
CA ASP A 50 19.10 -20.79 15.87
C ASP A 50 18.14 -20.56 14.68
N PRO A 51 18.49 -19.65 13.73
CA PRO A 51 17.63 -19.32 12.60
C PRO A 51 17.45 -20.47 11.60
N GLU A 52 18.37 -21.43 11.55
CA GLU A 52 18.24 -22.60 10.67
C GLU A 52 17.21 -23.60 11.18
N LYS A 53 16.94 -23.58 12.48
CA LYS A 53 16.03 -24.53 13.16
C LYS A 53 14.72 -23.91 13.61
N ASN A 54 14.66 -22.58 13.76
CA ASN A 54 13.50 -21.89 14.29
C ASN A 54 13.12 -20.67 13.42
N VAL A 55 11.91 -20.71 12.85
CA VAL A 55 11.37 -19.62 12.02
C VAL A 55 11.31 -18.28 12.76
N LYS A 56 11.04 -18.28 14.07
CA LYS A 56 11.02 -17.05 14.89
C LYS A 56 12.43 -16.47 15.08
N ALA A 57 13.46 -17.32 15.16
CA ALA A 57 14.84 -16.83 15.13
C ALA A 57 15.19 -16.21 13.78
N ALA A 58 14.81 -16.85 12.67
CA ALA A 58 15.03 -16.29 11.34
C ALA A 58 14.31 -14.94 11.14
N ILE A 59 13.06 -14.81 11.63
CA ILE A 59 12.33 -13.53 11.62
C ILE A 59 13.04 -12.49 12.48
N ARG A 60 13.46 -12.85 13.71
CA ARG A 60 14.23 -11.96 14.58
C ARG A 60 15.48 -11.44 13.89
N ASP A 61 16.29 -12.32 13.30
CA ASP A 61 17.52 -11.94 12.60
C ASP A 61 17.25 -11.05 11.40
N THR A 62 16.20 -11.35 10.63
CA THR A 62 15.75 -10.50 9.51
C THR A 62 15.40 -9.09 10.01
N MET A 63 14.62 -8.99 11.08
CA MET A 63 14.26 -7.68 11.66
C MET A 63 15.49 -6.94 12.18
N ILE A 64 16.42 -7.63 12.85
CA ILE A 64 17.67 -7.02 13.33
C ILE A 64 18.52 -6.49 12.18
N SER A 65 18.58 -7.21 11.06
CA SER A 65 19.36 -6.80 9.87
C SER A 65 18.84 -5.52 9.21
N LEU A 66 17.59 -5.10 9.49
CA LEU A 66 17.04 -3.84 8.97
C LEU A 66 17.87 -2.63 9.40
N LYS A 67 18.60 -2.72 10.52
CA LYS A 67 19.44 -1.62 11.01
C LYS A 67 20.59 -1.23 10.08
N ASP A 68 20.97 -2.13 9.17
CA ASP A 68 22.07 -1.93 8.24
C ASP A 68 21.60 -1.33 6.90
N SER A 69 20.28 -1.27 6.69
CA SER A 69 19.67 -0.92 5.40
C SER A 69 18.57 0.14 5.49
N THR A 70 18.13 0.48 6.71
CA THR A 70 16.99 1.38 6.96
C THR A 70 17.42 2.67 7.64
N PHE A 71 16.95 3.80 7.12
CA PHE A 71 17.07 5.10 7.78
C PHE A 71 15.75 5.86 7.75
N PHE A 72 15.61 6.81 8.67
CA PHE A 72 14.42 7.63 8.86
C PHE A 72 14.76 9.10 8.56
N TRP A 73 13.82 9.81 7.96
CA TRP A 73 13.83 11.25 7.84
C TRP A 73 12.56 11.79 8.50
N PHE A 74 12.72 12.44 9.64
CA PHE A 74 11.60 13.06 10.34
C PHE A 74 11.48 14.52 9.96
N GLU A 75 10.24 14.94 9.71
CA GLU A 75 9.82 16.31 9.51
C GLU A 75 8.65 16.62 10.45
N PRO A 76 8.31 17.90 10.68
CA PRO A 76 7.13 18.26 11.46
C PRO A 76 5.86 17.60 10.88
N GLY A 77 5.32 16.61 11.59
CA GLY A 77 4.08 15.91 11.23
C GLY A 77 4.23 14.76 10.23
N ARG A 78 5.45 14.40 9.80
CA ARG A 78 5.68 13.32 8.84
C ARG A 78 6.99 12.59 9.11
N VAL A 79 7.02 11.29 8.81
CA VAL A 79 8.25 10.51 8.73
C VAL A 79 8.34 9.81 7.39
N THR A 80 9.49 9.91 6.74
CA THR A 80 9.85 9.11 5.57
C THR A 80 10.82 8.03 6.02
N VAL A 81 10.53 6.79 5.67
CA VAL A 81 11.40 5.64 5.93
C VAL A 81 11.91 5.12 4.61
N ASP A 82 13.24 4.98 4.50
CA ASP A 82 13.90 4.37 3.35
C ASP A 82 14.53 3.06 3.80
N ASN A 83 14.12 1.97 3.16
CA ASN A 83 14.77 0.67 3.27
C ASN A 83 15.35 0.29 1.91
N SER A 84 16.64 0.60 1.72
CA SER A 84 17.40 0.29 0.51
C SER A 84 16.67 0.67 -0.77
N GLY A 85 16.15 1.90 -0.86
CA GLY A 85 15.47 2.43 -2.04
C GLY A 85 13.96 2.19 -2.06
N ASN A 86 13.42 1.37 -1.17
CA ASN A 86 11.98 1.35 -0.92
C ASN A 86 11.63 2.45 0.09
N ARG A 87 10.98 3.51 -0.39
CA ARG A 87 10.55 4.64 0.43
C ARG A 87 9.07 4.55 0.75
N PHE A 88 8.69 4.89 1.97
CA PHE A 88 7.31 5.12 2.35
C PHE A 88 7.22 6.29 3.32
N ASP A 89 6.15 7.05 3.18
CA ASP A 89 5.82 8.17 4.05
C ASP A 89 4.71 7.77 5.01
N SER A 90 4.76 8.31 6.22
CA SER A 90 3.73 8.12 7.24
C SER A 90 3.49 9.44 7.96
N ASP A 91 2.22 9.79 8.14
CA ASP A 91 1.83 10.97 8.90
C ASP A 91 2.04 10.70 10.40
N ILE A 92 2.57 11.70 11.11
CA ILE A 92 2.76 11.64 12.55
C ILE A 92 1.52 12.23 13.23
N HIS A 93 0.91 11.43 14.10
CA HIS A 93 -0.23 11.81 14.92
C HIS A 93 0.17 11.74 16.40
N GLY A 94 0.52 12.89 16.97
CA GLY A 94 1.06 12.95 18.33
C GLY A 94 2.43 12.27 18.41
N ASP A 95 2.51 11.21 19.20
CA ASP A 95 3.68 10.36 19.39
C ASP A 95 3.63 9.06 18.57
N THR A 96 2.69 8.96 17.62
CA THR A 96 2.48 7.74 16.82
C THR A 96 2.57 7.99 15.32
N PHE A 97 2.95 6.97 14.57
CA PHE A 97 2.84 6.89 13.11
C PHE A 97 2.75 5.42 12.68
N ASP A 98 2.37 5.14 11.44
CA ASP A 98 2.32 3.77 10.92
C ASP A 98 3.63 3.38 10.22
N LEU A 99 4.27 2.32 10.70
CA LEU A 99 5.42 1.70 10.07
C LEU A 99 4.95 0.41 9.37
N ASN A 100 4.76 0.44 8.04
CA ASN A 100 4.19 -0.69 7.29
C ASN A 100 2.82 -1.18 7.82
N ASN A 101 1.90 -0.25 8.10
CA ASN A 101 0.58 -0.51 8.70
C ASN A 101 0.62 -1.08 10.13
N ILE A 102 1.78 -0.97 10.81
CA ILE A 102 1.90 -1.30 12.22
C ILE A 102 2.07 0.01 12.97
N GLN A 103 1.13 0.32 13.85
CA GLN A 103 1.22 1.51 14.67
C GLN A 103 2.51 1.46 15.50
N THR A 104 3.26 2.55 15.44
CA THR A 104 4.58 2.69 16.08
C THR A 104 4.57 3.96 16.91
N THR A 105 4.92 3.82 18.19
CA THR A 105 5.09 4.95 19.11
C THR A 105 6.56 5.38 19.10
N TRP A 106 6.81 6.68 19.09
CA TRP A 106 8.15 7.25 19.22
C TRP A 106 8.30 8.03 20.52
N THR A 107 9.50 8.00 21.11
CA THR A 107 9.88 8.86 22.25
C THR A 107 11.29 9.39 22.05
N SER A 108 11.60 10.55 22.61
CA SER A 108 12.95 11.11 22.59
C SER A 108 13.26 11.86 23.90
N PRO A 109 13.96 11.23 24.85
CA PRO A 109 14.29 11.87 26.13
C PRO A 109 15.34 12.99 25.97
N ASP A 110 16.16 12.91 24.92
CA ASP A 110 17.34 13.75 24.74
C ASP A 110 17.11 14.87 23.71
N SER A 111 15.88 15.38 23.62
CA SER A 111 15.50 16.46 22.69
C SER A 111 15.88 16.18 21.22
N GLY A 112 15.64 14.95 20.75
CA GLY A 112 15.89 14.54 19.36
C GLY A 112 17.30 14.03 19.08
N GLN A 113 18.18 13.83 20.06
CA GLN A 113 19.46 13.15 19.79
C GLN A 113 19.27 11.64 19.61
N THR A 114 18.49 11.04 20.50
CA THR A 114 18.10 9.63 20.46
C THR A 114 16.60 9.53 20.29
N VAL A 115 16.15 8.69 19.36
CA VAL A 115 14.72 8.37 19.18
C VAL A 115 14.53 6.87 19.46
N TYR A 116 13.57 6.54 20.31
CA TYR A 116 13.15 5.17 20.55
C TYR A 116 11.83 4.91 19.86
N LEU A 117 11.77 3.86 19.06
CA LEU A 117 10.54 3.38 18.44
C LEU A 117 10.07 2.10 19.13
N THR A 118 8.77 1.97 19.34
CA THR A 118 8.13 0.73 19.81
C THR A 118 6.91 0.44 18.96
N THR A 119 6.86 -0.75 18.35
CA THR A 119 5.70 -1.18 17.57
C THR A 119 4.62 -1.76 18.47
N GLU A 120 3.37 -1.72 18.01
CA GLU A 120 2.33 -2.61 18.51
C GLU A 120 2.72 -4.09 18.30
N LYS A 121 2.01 -4.98 19.01
CA LYS A 121 2.34 -6.41 19.07
C LYS A 121 1.91 -7.19 17.83
N GLU A 122 0.77 -6.81 17.27
CA GLU A 122 0.15 -7.51 16.16
C GLU A 122 0.77 -7.04 14.83
N GLY A 123 1.01 -7.97 13.92
CA GLY A 123 1.55 -7.69 12.59
C GLY A 123 3.06 -7.45 12.51
N ALA A 124 3.72 -7.09 13.61
CA ALA A 124 5.13 -6.71 13.60
C ALA A 124 6.11 -7.87 13.24
N CYS A 125 5.75 -9.12 13.57
CA CYS A 125 6.48 -10.33 13.16
C CYS A 125 5.61 -11.26 12.29
N GLY A 126 4.74 -10.70 11.44
CA GLY A 126 3.81 -11.47 10.62
C GLY A 126 2.75 -12.15 11.48
N PHE A 127 2.70 -13.49 11.46
CA PHE A 127 1.70 -14.27 12.20
C PHE A 127 1.99 -14.42 13.70
N PHE A 128 3.12 -13.90 14.19
CA PHE A 128 3.52 -14.02 15.59
C PHE A 128 3.42 -12.68 16.30
N ASN A 129 2.77 -12.67 17.47
CA ASN A 129 2.73 -11.49 18.33
C ASN A 129 4.12 -11.22 18.91
N CYS A 130 4.66 -10.05 18.59
CA CYS A 130 5.97 -9.61 19.05
C CYS A 130 6.03 -8.09 19.14
N THR A 131 6.87 -7.58 20.03
CA THR A 131 7.20 -6.15 20.08
C THR A 131 8.56 -5.93 19.44
N LEU A 132 8.64 -5.01 18.48
CA LEU A 132 9.89 -4.46 18.00
C LEU A 132 10.20 -3.17 18.75
N LYS A 133 11.43 -3.07 19.26
CA LYS A 133 11.99 -1.83 19.79
C LYS A 133 13.19 -1.43 18.98
N MET A 134 13.24 -0.19 18.53
CA MET A 134 14.38 0.35 17.79
C MET A 134 14.97 1.53 18.54
N THR A 135 16.30 1.60 18.59
CA THR A 135 17.02 2.79 19.05
C THR A 135 17.63 3.47 17.84
N LEU A 136 17.33 4.74 17.64
CA LEU A 136 17.83 5.53 16.54
C LEU A 136 18.72 6.66 17.06
N SER A 137 19.85 6.87 16.41
CA SER A 137 20.69 8.05 16.60
C SER A 137 20.50 9.03 15.47
N ARG A 138 20.51 10.32 15.81
CA ARG A 138 20.53 11.39 14.82
C ARG A 138 21.77 11.25 13.93
N ALA A 139 21.56 11.35 12.62
CA ALA A 139 22.61 11.33 11.61
C ALA A 139 22.60 12.66 10.86
N ASP A 140 23.79 13.22 10.63
CA ASP A 140 23.95 14.36 9.75
C ASP A 140 24.59 13.94 8.42
N HIS A 141 24.89 14.92 7.57
CA HIS A 141 25.48 14.70 6.25
C HIS A 141 26.90 14.10 6.30
N THR A 142 27.55 14.09 7.48
CA THR A 142 28.90 13.56 7.69
C THR A 142 28.91 12.10 8.17
N SER A 143 27.76 11.57 8.57
CA SER A 143 27.64 10.17 9.00
C SER A 143 27.94 9.20 7.83
N GLU A 144 29.03 8.44 7.95
CA GLU A 144 29.40 7.39 6.99
C GLU A 144 28.30 6.32 6.82
N LYS A 145 27.63 5.95 7.93
CA LYS A 145 26.53 4.96 7.92
C LYS A 145 25.37 5.42 7.05
N LEU A 146 24.84 6.63 7.31
CA LEU A 146 23.81 7.25 6.47
C LEU A 146 24.27 7.40 5.01
N ALA A 147 25.50 7.83 4.75
CA ALA A 147 26.02 7.98 3.40
C ALA A 147 26.04 6.64 2.64
N GLY A 148 26.48 5.56 3.30
CA GLY A 148 26.44 4.21 2.73
C GLY A 148 25.04 3.72 2.43
N MET A 149 24.09 3.91 3.35
CA MET A 149 22.68 3.55 3.15
C MET A 149 22.05 4.32 1.99
N LYS A 150 22.30 5.64 1.90
CA LYS A 150 21.81 6.48 0.79
C LYS A 150 22.40 6.05 -0.55
N ALA A 151 23.70 5.72 -0.61
CA ALA A 151 24.31 5.23 -1.84
C ALA A 151 23.67 3.94 -2.35
N VAL A 152 23.37 2.98 -1.45
CA VAL A 152 22.64 1.75 -1.81
C VAL A 152 21.22 2.05 -2.26
N SER A 153 20.52 2.95 -1.55
CA SER A 153 19.17 3.40 -1.90
C SER A 153 19.14 4.02 -3.31
N ASP A 154 20.07 4.94 -3.61
CA ASP A 154 20.13 5.64 -4.89
C ASP A 154 20.44 4.68 -6.05
N VAL A 155 21.36 3.72 -5.86
CA VAL A 155 21.67 2.69 -6.88
C VAL A 155 20.46 1.80 -7.16
N ARG A 156 19.73 1.39 -6.12
CA ARG A 156 18.53 0.56 -6.27
C ARG A 156 17.38 1.32 -6.91
N ALA A 157 17.15 2.56 -6.51
CA ALA A 157 16.14 3.43 -7.11
C ALA A 157 16.43 3.67 -8.61
N ALA A 158 17.68 3.96 -8.96
CA ALA A 158 18.10 4.13 -10.35
C ALA A 158 17.95 2.84 -11.17
N SER A 159 18.31 1.69 -10.60
CA SER A 159 18.17 0.38 -11.26
C SER A 159 16.70 0.04 -11.49
N TYR A 160 15.83 0.34 -10.52
CA TYR A 160 14.40 0.13 -10.64
C TYR A 160 13.78 1.06 -11.69
N GLU A 161 14.14 2.34 -11.71
CA GLU A 161 13.65 3.28 -12.73
C GLU A 161 14.10 2.88 -14.14
N ALA A 162 15.34 2.41 -14.31
CA ALA A 162 15.83 1.89 -15.59
C ALA A 162 15.04 0.63 -16.04
N TYR A 163 14.67 -0.23 -15.08
CA TYR A 163 13.78 -1.35 -15.35
C TYR A 163 12.39 -0.89 -15.78
N LEU A 164 11.78 0.07 -15.07
CA LEU A 164 10.49 0.65 -15.43
C LEU A 164 10.54 1.24 -16.84
N GLU A 165 11.60 1.98 -17.19
CA GLU A 165 11.76 2.57 -18.52
C GLU A 165 11.82 1.52 -19.64
N THR A 166 12.46 0.37 -19.38
CA THR A 166 12.44 -0.77 -20.32
C THR A 166 11.01 -1.27 -20.53
N GLN A 167 10.19 -1.32 -19.48
CA GLN A 167 8.78 -1.67 -19.59
C GLN A 167 7.99 -0.61 -20.35
N ARG A 168 8.22 0.70 -20.09
CA ARG A 168 7.53 1.80 -20.80
C ARG A 168 7.80 1.72 -22.30
N GLN A 169 9.06 1.49 -22.68
CA GLN A 169 9.45 1.37 -24.07
C GLN A 169 8.79 0.18 -24.76
N TYR A 170 8.68 -0.97 -24.08
CA TYR A 170 7.98 -2.14 -24.62
C TYR A 170 6.52 -1.82 -24.98
N TYR A 171 5.74 -1.22 -24.07
CA TYR A 171 4.32 -0.92 -24.35
C TYR A 171 4.16 0.20 -25.38
N LYS A 172 5.11 1.15 -25.43
CA LYS A 172 5.15 2.19 -26.47
C LYS A 172 5.37 1.62 -27.86
N GLU A 173 6.24 0.62 -28.00
CA GLU A 173 6.55 -0.02 -29.29
C GLU A 173 5.46 -1.00 -29.74
N ASN A 174 4.90 -1.78 -28.80
CA ASN A 174 3.96 -2.85 -29.12
C ASN A 174 2.49 -2.41 -29.07
N GLY A 175 2.17 -1.31 -28.40
CA GLY A 175 0.81 -0.79 -28.26
C GLY A 175 -0.13 -1.77 -27.55
N PHE A 176 -1.43 -1.70 -27.88
CA PHE A 176 -2.45 -2.59 -27.33
C PHE A 176 -3.37 -3.07 -28.46
N PRO A 177 -3.22 -4.32 -28.92
CA PRO A 177 -4.00 -4.83 -30.03
C PRO A 177 -5.49 -4.98 -29.67
N PRO A 178 -6.41 -4.91 -30.65
CA PRO A 178 -7.81 -5.27 -30.43
C PRO A 178 -7.94 -6.71 -29.91
N VAL A 179 -8.91 -6.93 -29.03
CA VAL A 179 -9.19 -8.26 -28.46
C VAL A 179 -10.19 -9.00 -29.35
N PRO A 180 -9.84 -10.17 -29.91
CA PRO A 180 -10.81 -11.05 -30.54
C PRO A 180 -11.61 -11.82 -29.47
N GLY A 181 -12.89 -12.04 -29.74
CA GLY A 181 -13.73 -12.91 -28.91
C GLY A 181 -15.14 -12.36 -28.69
N ASP A 182 -15.73 -12.76 -27.57
CA ASP A 182 -17.12 -12.48 -27.25
C ASP A 182 -17.26 -11.14 -26.53
N THR A 183 -18.23 -10.34 -27.00
CA THR A 183 -18.59 -9.07 -26.36
C THR A 183 -19.67 -9.33 -25.31
N ILE A 184 -19.30 -9.12 -24.05
CA ILE A 184 -20.14 -9.41 -22.90
C ILE A 184 -20.63 -8.10 -22.32
N ARG A 185 -21.95 -7.98 -22.18
CA ARG A 185 -22.59 -6.80 -21.62
C ARG A 185 -22.41 -6.75 -20.11
N MET A 186 -21.83 -5.66 -19.61
CA MET A 186 -21.59 -5.41 -18.19
C MET A 186 -22.67 -4.51 -17.57
N THR A 187 -23.09 -3.48 -18.31
CA THR A 187 -24.19 -2.58 -17.94
C THR A 187 -25.08 -2.30 -19.15
N GLU A 188 -26.08 -1.44 -19.02
CA GLU A 188 -26.89 -1.00 -20.15
C GLU A 188 -26.08 -0.33 -21.26
N ASN A 189 -24.98 0.36 -20.91
CA ASN A 189 -24.16 1.11 -21.87
C ASN A 189 -22.72 0.62 -21.99
N ILE A 190 -22.27 -0.37 -21.21
CA ILE A 190 -20.86 -0.82 -21.23
C ILE A 190 -20.79 -2.32 -21.49
N SER A 191 -19.91 -2.71 -22.42
CA SER A 191 -19.53 -4.11 -22.70
C SER A 191 -18.02 -4.25 -22.64
N VAL A 192 -17.57 -5.48 -22.42
CA VAL A 192 -16.17 -5.89 -22.41
C VAL A 192 -16.03 -7.06 -23.37
N THR A 193 -14.97 -7.07 -24.18
CA THR A 193 -14.65 -8.18 -25.07
C THR A 193 -13.64 -9.10 -24.39
N LEU A 194 -13.97 -10.38 -24.30
CA LEU A 194 -13.09 -11.44 -23.76
C LEU A 194 -12.79 -12.47 -24.86
N PRO A 195 -11.56 -13.01 -24.92
CA PRO A 195 -11.30 -14.23 -25.68
C PRO A 195 -12.27 -15.35 -25.28
N GLU A 196 -12.68 -16.18 -26.25
CA GLU A 196 -13.70 -17.22 -26.05
C GLU A 196 -13.42 -18.10 -24.81
N THR A 197 -12.18 -18.52 -24.62
CA THR A 197 -11.77 -19.32 -23.46
C THR A 197 -11.99 -18.61 -22.12
N MET A 198 -11.67 -17.31 -22.05
CA MET A 198 -11.88 -16.50 -20.84
C MET A 198 -13.36 -16.12 -20.66
N ALA A 199 -14.10 -15.96 -21.75
CA ALA A 199 -15.53 -15.67 -21.73
C ALA A 199 -16.33 -16.83 -21.13
N ILE A 200 -15.99 -18.08 -21.50
CA ILE A 200 -16.59 -19.30 -20.92
C ILE A 200 -16.34 -19.38 -19.41
N ASP A 201 -15.16 -18.95 -18.96
CA ASP A 201 -14.77 -18.98 -17.55
C ASP A 201 -15.19 -17.73 -16.76
N LEU A 202 -15.82 -16.74 -17.40
CA LEU A 202 -16.33 -15.55 -16.72
C LEU A 202 -17.43 -15.95 -15.72
N LYS A 203 -17.16 -15.78 -14.43
CA LYS A 203 -18.08 -16.17 -13.36
C LYS A 203 -18.29 -15.01 -12.40
N LYS A 204 -19.56 -14.79 -12.03
CA LYS A 204 -19.90 -13.93 -10.90
C LYS A 204 -19.42 -14.60 -9.61
N GLN A 205 -18.77 -13.82 -8.75
CA GLN A 205 -18.42 -14.26 -7.42
C GLN A 205 -19.66 -14.15 -6.53
N GLU A 206 -20.24 -15.29 -6.14
CA GLU A 206 -21.47 -15.37 -5.34
C GLU A 206 -21.20 -15.39 -3.81
N GLY A 207 -19.94 -15.33 -3.37
CA GLY A 207 -19.56 -15.31 -1.96
C GLY A 207 -18.05 -15.31 -1.69
N GLY A 208 -17.68 -15.38 -0.42
CA GLY A 208 -16.30 -15.37 0.07
C GLY A 208 -15.76 -13.97 0.35
N ASP A 209 -14.71 -13.89 1.16
CA ASP A 209 -14.10 -12.62 1.57
C ASP A 209 -13.30 -12.04 0.39
N TYR A 210 -13.78 -10.92 -0.14
CA TYR A 210 -13.03 -10.12 -1.09
C TYR A 210 -13.12 -8.67 -0.69
N VAL A 211 -11.96 -8.06 -0.52
CA VAL A 211 -11.83 -6.64 -0.21
C VAL A 211 -10.76 -6.06 -1.12
N ARG A 212 -11.05 -4.92 -1.73
CA ARG A 212 -10.09 -4.20 -2.58
C ARG A 212 -10.26 -2.70 -2.47
N ASP A 213 -9.12 -2.03 -2.24
CA ASP A 213 -9.02 -0.58 -2.32
C ASP A 213 -8.45 -0.15 -3.67
N ILE A 214 -9.23 0.58 -4.46
CA ILE A 214 -8.80 1.09 -5.76
C ILE A 214 -9.48 2.41 -6.11
N GLY A 215 -8.72 3.39 -6.60
CA GLY A 215 -9.25 4.69 -7.00
C GLY A 215 -9.96 5.43 -5.87
N GLY A 216 -9.59 5.17 -4.61
CA GLY A 216 -10.25 5.72 -3.42
C GLY A 216 -11.61 5.10 -3.10
N LEU A 217 -11.98 4.00 -3.76
CA LEU A 217 -13.14 3.17 -3.44
C LEU A 217 -12.70 1.96 -2.62
N HIS A 218 -13.51 1.61 -1.62
CA HIS A 218 -13.45 0.36 -0.90
C HIS A 218 -14.48 -0.58 -1.52
N ILE A 219 -14.04 -1.71 -2.07
CA ILE A 219 -14.88 -2.66 -2.80
C ILE A 219 -14.92 -3.97 -2.01
N GLU A 220 -16.10 -4.36 -1.57
CA GLU A 220 -16.32 -5.59 -0.81
C GLU A 220 -17.34 -6.49 -1.53
N SER A 221 -17.18 -7.81 -1.42
CA SER A 221 -18.07 -8.80 -2.05
C SER A 221 -19.46 -8.86 -1.42
N ASP A 222 -19.64 -8.38 -0.20
CA ASP A 222 -20.89 -8.38 0.55
C ASP A 222 -21.67 -7.04 0.44
N ASP A 223 -21.12 -6.02 -0.24
CA ASP A 223 -21.83 -4.78 -0.52
C ASP A 223 -22.86 -4.97 -1.66
N ASP A 224 -24.14 -4.73 -1.37
CA ASP A 224 -25.26 -4.74 -2.32
C ASP A 224 -25.05 -3.83 -3.55
N ASN A 225 -24.14 -2.86 -3.47
CA ASN A 225 -23.80 -1.95 -4.57
C ASN A 225 -22.70 -2.47 -5.49
N THR A 226 -22.14 -3.63 -5.18
CA THR A 226 -20.97 -4.22 -5.86
C THR A 226 -21.34 -5.55 -6.50
N GLU A 227 -20.92 -5.76 -7.74
CA GLU A 227 -20.89 -7.09 -8.36
C GLU A 227 -19.47 -7.37 -8.85
N ILE A 228 -18.99 -8.59 -8.62
CA ILE A 228 -17.61 -8.98 -8.93
C ILE A 228 -17.66 -10.17 -9.87
N TYR A 229 -16.98 -10.06 -11.00
CA TYR A 229 -16.80 -11.14 -11.95
C TYR A 229 -15.32 -11.45 -12.10
N ARG A 230 -15.00 -12.73 -12.26
CA ARG A 230 -13.62 -13.20 -12.48
C ARG A 230 -13.54 -13.95 -13.79
N PHE A 231 -12.46 -13.73 -14.52
CA PHE A 231 -12.07 -14.53 -15.67
C PHE A 231 -10.59 -14.88 -15.54
N ARG A 232 -10.19 -16.00 -16.11
CA ARG A 232 -8.81 -16.49 -16.03
C ARG A 232 -8.38 -16.94 -17.41
N ASP A 233 -7.12 -16.70 -17.73
CA ASP A 233 -6.51 -17.38 -18.86
C ASP A 233 -6.27 -18.86 -18.52
N PRO A 234 -6.66 -19.84 -19.34
CA PRO A 234 -6.41 -21.24 -19.02
C PRO A 234 -4.95 -21.67 -19.26
N LEU A 235 -4.15 -20.85 -19.97
CA LEU A 235 -2.77 -21.17 -20.35
C LEU A 235 -1.73 -20.49 -19.47
N SER A 236 -2.08 -19.35 -18.87
CA SER A 236 -1.30 -18.61 -17.89
C SER A 236 -2.14 -18.43 -16.64
N ASP A 237 -1.55 -18.47 -15.45
CA ASP A 237 -2.31 -18.24 -14.20
C ASP A 237 -2.80 -16.79 -14.04
N ALA A 238 -2.86 -16.00 -15.12
CA ALA A 238 -3.35 -14.64 -15.13
C ALA A 238 -4.86 -14.60 -14.87
N GLU A 239 -5.23 -13.82 -13.87
CA GLU A 239 -6.62 -13.59 -13.47
C GLU A 239 -6.98 -12.12 -13.73
N GLY A 240 -8.17 -11.91 -14.29
CA GLY A 240 -8.82 -10.62 -14.40
C GLY A 240 -10.08 -10.57 -13.55
N ILE A 241 -10.31 -9.41 -12.95
CA ILE A 241 -11.48 -9.13 -12.10
C ILE A 241 -12.20 -7.93 -12.69
N ILE A 242 -13.52 -8.04 -12.85
CA ILE A 242 -14.41 -6.96 -13.27
C ILE A 242 -15.28 -6.59 -12.08
N HIS A 243 -15.16 -5.36 -11.59
CA HIS A 243 -16.00 -4.76 -10.57
C HIS A 243 -17.07 -3.89 -11.20
N LEU A 244 -18.32 -4.15 -10.86
CA LEU A 244 -19.45 -3.26 -11.12
C LEU A 244 -19.81 -2.55 -9.82
N VAL A 245 -19.49 -1.26 -9.71
CA VAL A 245 -19.60 -0.53 -8.43
C VAL A 245 -20.55 0.66 -8.58
N LYS A 246 -21.69 0.61 -7.88
CA LYS A 246 -22.72 1.66 -7.95
C LYS A 246 -22.40 2.82 -7.01
N VAL A 247 -21.66 3.81 -7.51
CA VAL A 247 -21.27 5.01 -6.76
C VAL A 247 -21.33 6.29 -7.61
N PRO A 248 -21.41 7.49 -7.00
CA PRO A 248 -21.28 8.74 -7.74
C PRO A 248 -19.93 8.87 -8.44
N LYS A 249 -19.91 9.44 -9.66
CA LYS A 249 -18.68 9.60 -10.46
C LYS A 249 -17.52 10.24 -9.67
N TYR A 250 -17.78 11.29 -8.90
CA TYR A 250 -16.75 12.05 -8.17
C TYR A 250 -16.03 11.25 -7.06
N ARG A 251 -16.52 10.07 -6.68
CA ARG A 251 -15.87 9.22 -5.66
C ARG A 251 -14.60 8.55 -6.18
N TRP A 252 -14.49 8.37 -7.50
CA TRP A 252 -13.32 7.78 -8.13
C TRP A 252 -12.21 8.83 -8.25
N ARG A 253 -11.09 8.57 -7.58
CA ARG A 253 -9.91 9.44 -7.49
C ARG A 253 -8.71 8.73 -8.11
N PHE A 254 -8.80 8.48 -9.41
CA PHE A 254 -7.83 7.67 -10.14
C PHE A 254 -6.40 8.17 -10.00
N ASP A 255 -6.16 9.44 -10.32
CA ASP A 255 -4.80 10.00 -10.35
C ASP A 255 -4.17 10.05 -8.96
N GLU A 256 -4.95 10.45 -7.94
CA GLU A 256 -4.50 10.44 -6.54
C GLU A 256 -4.07 9.05 -6.09
N TRP A 257 -4.88 8.04 -6.40
CA TRP A 257 -4.59 6.65 -6.04
C TRP A 257 -3.44 6.05 -6.88
N LEU A 258 -3.36 6.37 -8.17
CA LEU A 258 -2.30 5.86 -9.06
C LEU A 258 -0.92 6.39 -8.65
N ASN A 259 -0.86 7.62 -8.13
CA ASN A 259 0.38 8.21 -7.59
C ASN A 259 0.89 7.52 -6.32
N GLN A 260 0.10 6.65 -5.68
CA GLN A 260 0.51 5.86 -4.52
C GLN A 260 1.15 4.51 -4.91
N GLN A 261 1.21 4.19 -6.20
CA GLN A 261 1.76 2.93 -6.69
C GLN A 261 3.29 3.00 -6.86
N LYS A 262 3.98 1.85 -6.84
CA LYS A 262 5.45 1.79 -6.85
C LYS A 262 6.08 2.22 -8.18
N GLY A 263 5.35 2.14 -9.29
CA GLY A 263 5.87 2.61 -10.57
C GLY A 263 4.83 2.56 -11.68
N ILE A 264 4.63 3.66 -12.37
CA ILE A 264 3.68 3.76 -13.50
C ILE A 264 4.44 3.45 -14.79
N ILE A 265 3.93 2.49 -15.56
CA ILE A 265 4.52 2.05 -16.82
C ILE A 265 3.80 2.64 -18.02
N TYR A 266 2.47 2.65 -17.97
CA TYR A 266 1.61 3.21 -19.00
C TYR A 266 0.41 3.86 -18.33
N GLN A 267 -0.06 4.99 -18.87
CA GLN A 267 -1.25 5.68 -18.38
C GLN A 267 -2.00 6.33 -19.55
N GLU A 268 -3.31 6.17 -19.55
CA GLU A 268 -4.27 6.95 -20.36
C GLU A 268 -5.43 7.42 -19.48
N GLU A 269 -6.35 8.21 -20.03
CA GLU A 269 -7.44 8.87 -19.28
C GLU A 269 -8.22 7.91 -18.36
N ASN A 270 -8.41 6.66 -18.78
CA ASN A 270 -9.28 5.71 -18.12
C ASN A 270 -8.56 4.43 -17.67
N GLY A 271 -7.22 4.42 -17.64
CA GLY A 271 -6.51 3.22 -17.20
C GLY A 271 -5.00 3.36 -17.18
N ALA A 272 -4.35 2.37 -16.57
CA ALA A 272 -2.91 2.32 -16.41
C ALA A 272 -2.38 0.89 -16.32
N ILE A 273 -1.10 0.72 -16.62
CA ILE A 273 -0.27 -0.43 -16.24
C ILE A 273 0.79 0.08 -15.27
N TYR A 274 0.93 -0.56 -14.12
CA TYR A 274 1.78 -0.09 -13.03
C TYR A 274 2.24 -1.27 -12.15
N TYR A 275 3.22 -1.01 -11.29
CA TYR A 275 3.58 -1.87 -10.17
C TYR A 275 2.82 -1.37 -8.96
N ASN A 276 1.94 -2.21 -8.40
CA ASN A 276 1.11 -1.83 -7.25
C ASN A 276 1.96 -1.56 -6.00
N ARG A 277 1.33 -1.13 -4.89
CA ARG A 277 2.02 -0.85 -3.62
C ARG A 277 2.91 -2.00 -3.09
N TRP A 278 2.66 -3.23 -3.50
CA TRP A 278 3.46 -4.41 -3.13
C TRP A 278 4.56 -4.74 -4.16
N GLY A 279 4.65 -3.99 -5.26
CA GLY A 279 5.62 -4.22 -6.33
C GLY A 279 5.22 -5.32 -7.30
N LYS A 280 3.93 -5.70 -7.34
CA LYS A 280 3.42 -6.64 -8.35
C LYS A 280 2.90 -5.89 -9.58
N PRO A 281 3.18 -6.37 -10.81
CA PRO A 281 2.63 -5.75 -12.00
C PRO A 281 1.12 -5.96 -12.05
N GLU A 282 0.41 -4.87 -12.30
CA GLU A 282 -1.05 -4.81 -12.37
C GLU A 282 -1.45 -3.84 -13.47
N CYS A 283 -2.61 -4.07 -14.07
CA CYS A 283 -3.25 -3.08 -14.92
C CYS A 283 -4.69 -2.83 -14.48
N THR A 284 -5.17 -1.61 -14.71
CA THR A 284 -6.57 -1.28 -14.49
C THR A 284 -7.12 -0.43 -15.62
N TYR A 285 -8.38 -0.63 -15.96
CA TYR A 285 -9.15 0.23 -16.83
C TYR A 285 -10.55 0.44 -16.25
N PHE A 286 -11.13 1.62 -16.41
CA PHE A 286 -12.45 1.92 -15.89
C PHE A 286 -13.34 2.69 -16.86
N ARG A 287 -14.64 2.51 -16.74
CA ARG A 287 -15.67 3.32 -17.42
C ARG A 287 -16.81 3.61 -16.46
N TYR A 288 -17.49 4.72 -16.67
CA TYR A 288 -18.67 5.10 -15.88
C TYR A 288 -19.94 5.11 -16.72
N ASP A 289 -20.92 4.31 -16.32
CA ASP A 289 -22.27 4.38 -16.85
C ASP A 289 -23.04 5.47 -16.11
N GLN A 290 -23.32 6.58 -16.80
CA GLN A 290 -24.07 7.71 -16.24
C GLN A 290 -25.51 7.35 -15.91
N LYS A 291 -26.14 6.45 -16.68
CA LYS A 291 -27.56 6.10 -16.51
C LYS A 291 -27.74 5.22 -15.28
N GLU A 292 -26.88 4.24 -15.11
CA GLU A 292 -26.91 3.33 -13.95
C GLU A 292 -26.17 3.87 -12.72
N ARG A 293 -25.42 4.97 -12.89
CA ARG A 293 -24.52 5.55 -11.88
C ARG A 293 -23.54 4.50 -11.33
N ARG A 294 -22.91 3.78 -12.25
CA ARG A 294 -22.15 2.56 -11.96
C ARG A 294 -20.83 2.58 -12.70
N TYR A 295 -19.75 2.28 -12.00
CA TYR A 295 -18.44 2.04 -12.59
C TYR A 295 -18.34 0.59 -13.07
N VAL A 296 -17.70 0.40 -14.21
CA VAL A 296 -17.11 -0.86 -14.63
C VAL A 296 -15.61 -0.68 -14.48
N ILE A 297 -14.99 -1.37 -13.54
CA ILE A 297 -13.55 -1.32 -13.26
C ILE A 297 -13.02 -2.71 -13.55
N ILE A 298 -11.97 -2.79 -14.35
CA ILE A 298 -11.33 -4.05 -14.71
C ILE A 298 -9.92 -3.98 -14.19
N VAL A 299 -9.50 -5.03 -13.51
CA VAL A 299 -8.15 -5.16 -12.96
C VAL A 299 -7.59 -6.53 -13.30
N ALA A 300 -6.31 -6.59 -13.62
CA ALA A 300 -5.61 -7.86 -13.82
C ALA A 300 -4.19 -7.80 -13.27
N GLU A 301 -3.74 -8.89 -12.67
CA GLU A 301 -2.38 -9.06 -12.17
C GLU A 301 -1.68 -10.20 -12.92
N THR A 302 -0.48 -9.95 -13.44
CA THR A 302 0.38 -10.99 -14.01
C THR A 302 1.82 -10.51 -14.09
N ALA A 303 2.77 -11.42 -13.85
CA ALA A 303 4.20 -11.11 -13.99
C ALA A 303 4.69 -11.18 -15.45
N ASP A 304 3.92 -11.81 -16.33
CA ASP A 304 4.25 -11.94 -17.75
C ASP A 304 3.86 -10.66 -18.50
N GLN A 305 4.85 -10.03 -19.14
CA GLN A 305 4.68 -8.75 -19.83
C GLN A 305 3.75 -8.84 -21.06
N MET A 306 3.81 -9.93 -21.81
CA MET A 306 2.95 -10.15 -22.99
C MET A 306 1.51 -10.42 -22.53
N MET A 307 1.34 -11.22 -21.49
CA MET A 307 0.03 -11.46 -20.90
C MET A 307 -0.54 -10.17 -20.29
N MET A 308 0.28 -9.33 -19.65
CA MET A 308 -0.16 -8.03 -19.13
C MET A 308 -0.67 -7.12 -20.26
N GLN A 309 0.01 -7.10 -21.41
CA GLN A 309 -0.46 -6.38 -22.61
C GLN A 309 -1.83 -6.89 -23.07
N GLN A 310 -2.03 -8.20 -23.09
CA GLN A 310 -3.30 -8.83 -23.46
C GLN A 310 -4.41 -8.51 -22.44
N MET A 311 -4.13 -8.64 -21.14
CA MET A 311 -5.08 -8.33 -20.07
C MET A 311 -5.47 -6.84 -20.08
N TYR A 312 -4.52 -5.94 -20.35
CA TYR A 312 -4.84 -4.53 -20.50
C TYR A 312 -5.65 -4.24 -21.77
N SER A 313 -5.40 -4.95 -22.87
CA SER A 313 -6.21 -4.85 -24.09
C SER A 313 -7.66 -5.30 -23.83
N ILE A 314 -7.84 -6.35 -23.03
CA ILE A 314 -9.15 -6.80 -22.53
C ILE A 314 -9.80 -5.71 -21.69
N ALA A 315 -9.09 -5.17 -20.70
CA ALA A 315 -9.62 -4.13 -19.84
C ALA A 315 -10.05 -2.88 -20.64
N ARG A 316 -9.21 -2.45 -21.58
CA ARG A 316 -9.45 -1.31 -22.47
C ARG A 316 -10.58 -1.52 -23.47
N SER A 317 -10.96 -2.77 -23.75
CA SER A 317 -12.13 -3.09 -24.59
C SER A 317 -13.46 -2.65 -23.96
N ALA A 318 -13.45 -2.23 -22.69
CA ALA A 318 -14.59 -1.62 -22.02
C ALA A 318 -15.09 -0.39 -22.79
N GLY A 319 -16.08 -0.64 -23.63
CA GLY A 319 -16.58 0.27 -24.65
C GLY A 319 -18.07 0.46 -24.53
N LYS A 320 -18.58 1.48 -25.24
CA LYS A 320 -20.03 1.69 -25.32
C LYS A 320 -20.68 0.49 -26.01
N ASN A 321 -21.79 0.02 -25.45
CA ASN A 321 -22.59 -1.00 -26.11
C ASN A 321 -22.95 -0.57 -27.53
N PRO A 322 -22.84 -1.47 -28.53
CA PRO A 322 -23.42 -1.20 -29.83
C PRO A 322 -24.93 -0.92 -29.66
N PRO A 323 -25.51 -0.01 -30.45
CA PRO A 323 -26.94 0.23 -30.40
C PRO A 323 -27.69 -1.10 -30.59
N PRO A 324 -28.78 -1.36 -29.85
CA PRO A 324 -29.53 -2.59 -30.01
C PRO A 324 -29.92 -2.74 -31.48
N GLU A 325 -29.58 -3.89 -32.07
CA GLU A 325 -30.01 -4.21 -33.42
C GLU A 325 -31.52 -4.00 -33.49
N ALA A 326 -31.96 -3.13 -34.41
CA ALA A 326 -33.37 -2.92 -34.66
C ALA A 326 -33.94 -4.30 -34.99
N LYS A 327 -34.84 -4.81 -34.14
CA LYS A 327 -35.52 -6.08 -34.36
C LYS A 327 -36.03 -6.09 -35.80
N SER A 328 -35.40 -6.88 -36.64
CA SER A 328 -35.91 -7.17 -37.98
C SER A 328 -37.20 -7.93 -37.78
N ASN A 329 -38.33 -7.24 -37.79
CA ASN A 329 -39.63 -7.86 -37.94
C ASN A 329 -39.61 -8.60 -39.28
N LYS A 330 -39.47 -9.92 -39.22
CA LYS A 330 -39.92 -10.83 -40.26
C LYS A 330 -41.07 -11.65 -39.73
#